data_AF-A0A336MQF5-F1
#
_entry.id   AF-A0A336MQF5-F1
#
_cell.length_a   1.000
_cell.length_b   1.000
_cell.length_c   1.000
_cell.angle_alpha   90.00
_cell.angle_beta   90.00
_cell.angle_gamma   90.00
#
_symmetry.space_group_name_H-M   'P 1'
#
loop_
_entity.id
_entity.type
_entity.pdbx_description
1 polymer ?
#
loop_
_entity_poly.entity_id
_entity_poly.type
_entity_poly.pdbx_seq_one_letter_code
_entity_poly.pdbx_strand_id
1 'polypeptide(L)'
;MKIFICTTFLIALAIGVKSDNKEDMEKHMMAIGQMCAKEHGITNDQLEAMMNNNLNGLTENQKCAAKCFLEKLEVIDGSGKVNEATVQHYIDDEPSMKDSLHECAKIDHSNVCEKSFQILGCVMAACHGK
;
A
#
# COMPACT_ATOMS: atom_id res chain seq x y z
N MET A 1 -20.18 -13.15 7.50
CA MET A 1 -19.85 -13.45 6.09
C MET A 1 -19.97 -12.16 5.28
N LYS A 2 -18.90 -11.36 5.24
CA LYS A 2 -18.68 -10.19 4.38
C LYS A 2 -17.16 -9.99 4.32
N ILE A 3 -16.50 -10.97 3.70
CA ILE A 3 -15.02 -11.13 3.61
C ILE A 3 -14.45 -10.38 2.37
N PHE A 4 -15.26 -9.61 1.65
CA PHE A 4 -14.93 -9.10 0.31
C PHE A 4 -14.45 -7.64 0.25
N ILE A 5 -14.40 -6.91 1.37
CA ILE A 5 -14.27 -5.43 1.32
C ILE A 5 -12.80 -4.96 1.22
N CYS A 6 -11.82 -5.83 1.49
CA CYS A 6 -10.41 -5.42 1.55
C CYS A 6 -9.35 -6.41 1.04
N THR A 7 -9.75 -7.57 0.52
CA THR A 7 -8.92 -8.27 -0.48
C THR A 7 -8.60 -7.35 -1.66
N THR A 8 -9.39 -6.28 -1.80
CA THR A 8 -9.21 -5.16 -2.67
C THR A 8 -8.35 -4.03 -2.09
N PHE A 9 -7.60 -4.10 -0.99
CA PHE A 9 -6.71 -2.95 -0.69
C PHE A 9 -5.43 -3.00 -1.56
N LEU A 10 -4.87 -4.19 -1.77
CA LEU A 10 -3.83 -4.41 -2.79
C LEU A 10 -4.43 -4.61 -4.19
N ILE A 11 -5.68 -5.08 -4.30
CA ILE A 11 -6.36 -5.33 -5.59
C ILE A 11 -7.30 -4.17 -6.01
N ALA A 12 -7.77 -3.24 -5.18
CA ALA A 12 -8.50 -1.99 -5.56
C ALA A 12 -7.56 -0.83 -5.85
N LEU A 13 -6.30 -0.92 -5.44
CA LEU A 13 -5.26 -0.32 -6.25
C LEU A 13 -5.46 -0.72 -7.73
N ALA A 14 -5.87 -1.97 -8.04
CA ALA A 14 -6.19 -2.44 -9.40
C ALA A 14 -7.71 -2.50 -9.79
N ILE A 15 -8.68 -2.16 -8.93
CA ILE A 15 -10.11 -2.52 -9.14
C ILE A 15 -11.11 -1.36 -8.84
N GLY A 16 -10.69 -0.21 -8.30
CA GLY A 16 -11.59 0.95 -8.11
C GLY A 16 -12.02 1.69 -9.39
N VAL A 17 -11.51 1.30 -10.57
CA VAL A 17 -11.83 1.97 -11.86
C VAL A 17 -12.84 1.14 -12.64
N LYS A 18 -13.96 1.78 -13.01
CA LYS A 18 -14.98 1.27 -13.94
C LYS A 18 -14.35 0.55 -15.15
N SER A 19 -14.40 -0.78 -15.12
CA SER A 19 -14.47 -1.81 -16.19
C SER A 19 -13.81 -1.66 -17.58
N ASP A 20 -13.07 -0.61 -17.94
CA ASP A 20 -12.32 -0.53 -19.21
C ASP A 20 -10.79 -0.44 -19.06
N ASN A 21 -10.26 -0.24 -17.84
CA ASN A 21 -8.85 0.15 -17.63
C ASN A 21 -8.04 -0.73 -16.64
N LYS A 22 -8.56 -1.91 -16.27
CA LYS A 22 -7.91 -2.78 -15.27
C LYS A 22 -6.49 -3.19 -15.67
N GLU A 23 -6.30 -3.55 -16.94
CA GLU A 23 -5.00 -3.95 -17.46
C GLU A 23 -3.99 -2.79 -17.43
N ASP A 24 -4.44 -1.57 -17.68
CA ASP A 24 -3.60 -0.36 -17.66
C ASP A 24 -3.19 0.02 -16.24
N MET A 25 -4.08 -0.20 -15.27
CA MET A 25 -3.84 0.05 -13.85
C MET A 25 -2.86 -0.96 -13.26
N GLU A 26 -3.04 -2.26 -13.56
CA GLU A 26 -2.08 -3.30 -13.18
C GLU A 26 -0.69 -3.01 -13.77
N LYS A 27 -0.62 -2.64 -15.06
CA LYS A 27 0.64 -2.21 -15.70
C LYS A 27 1.24 -0.99 -15.04
N HIS A 28 0.43 0.00 -14.69
CA HIS A 28 0.89 1.21 -14.02
C HIS A 28 1.51 0.89 -12.66
N MET A 29 0.88 0.01 -11.88
CA MET A 29 1.37 -0.42 -10.57
C MET A 29 2.63 -1.26 -10.67
N MET A 30 2.70 -2.18 -11.64
CA MET A 30 3.92 -2.91 -11.93
C MET A 30 5.06 -1.96 -12.31
N ALA A 31 4.79 -0.93 -13.13
CA ALA A 31 5.79 0.05 -13.52
C ALA A 31 6.30 0.88 -12.33
N ILE A 32 5.41 1.32 -11.43
CA ILE A 32 5.80 1.99 -10.19
C ILE A 32 6.64 1.04 -9.31
N GLY A 33 6.18 -0.20 -9.13
CA GLY A 33 6.89 -1.21 -8.34
C GLY A 33 8.31 -1.48 -8.85
N GLN A 34 8.47 -1.64 -10.17
CA GLN A 34 9.78 -1.81 -10.82
C GLN A 34 10.68 -0.57 -10.65
N MET A 35 10.11 0.63 -10.75
CA MET A 35 10.84 1.88 -10.52
C MET A 35 11.38 1.93 -9.09
N CYS A 36 10.53 1.69 -8.09
CA CYS A 36 10.92 1.71 -6.68
C CYS A 36 11.89 0.58 -6.32
N ALA A 37 11.72 -0.62 -6.92
CA ALA A 37 12.67 -1.71 -6.75
C ALA A 37 14.05 -1.33 -7.27
N LYS A 38 14.12 -0.71 -8.46
CA LYS A 38 15.37 -0.23 -9.04
C LYS A 38 16.04 0.86 -8.18
N GLU A 39 15.25 1.79 -7.66
CA GLU A 39 15.75 2.88 -6.80
C GLU A 39 16.41 2.36 -5.51
N HIS A 40 15.85 1.31 -4.91
CA HIS A 40 16.34 0.74 -3.67
C HIS A 40 17.19 -0.53 -3.84
N GLY A 41 17.54 -0.91 -5.07
CA GLY A 41 18.40 -2.07 -5.35
C GLY A 41 17.78 -3.42 -4.99
N ILE A 42 16.46 -3.54 -5.14
CA ILE A 42 15.70 -4.76 -4.89
C ILE A 42 15.66 -5.59 -6.18
N THR A 43 15.81 -6.91 -6.06
CA THR A 43 15.70 -7.83 -7.20
C THR A 43 14.25 -8.02 -7.63
N ASN A 44 14.04 -8.46 -8.88
CA ASN A 44 12.69 -8.78 -9.35
C ASN A 44 12.02 -9.86 -8.48
N ASP A 45 12.75 -10.89 -8.06
CA ASP A 45 12.23 -11.94 -7.18
C ASP A 45 11.77 -11.40 -5.82
N GLN A 46 12.52 -10.44 -5.26
CA GLN A 46 12.15 -9.78 -4.01
C GLN A 46 10.92 -8.88 -4.19
N LEU A 47 10.82 -8.18 -5.33
CA LEU A 47 9.65 -7.38 -5.67
C LEU A 47 8.41 -8.28 -5.85
N GLU A 48 8.55 -9.40 -6.56
CA GLU A 48 7.48 -10.37 -6.77
C GLU A 48 7.03 -10.99 -5.44
N ALA A 49 7.96 -11.32 -4.54
CA ALA A 49 7.63 -11.79 -3.20
C ALA A 49 6.81 -10.75 -2.42
N MET A 50 7.19 -9.46 -2.50
CA MET A 50 6.44 -8.37 -1.87
C MET A 50 5.05 -8.19 -2.48
N MET A 51 4.92 -8.26 -3.81
CA MET A 51 3.62 -8.21 -4.52
C MET A 51 2.71 -9.38 -4.14
N ASN A 52 3.29 -10.56 -3.87
CA ASN A 52 2.59 -11.73 -3.39
C ASN A 52 2.35 -11.73 -1.86
N ASN A 53 2.42 -10.55 -1.23
CA ASN A 53 2.16 -10.34 0.20
C ASN A 53 3.12 -11.11 1.14
N ASN A 54 4.31 -11.50 0.66
CA ASN A 54 5.37 -12.03 1.52
C ASN A 54 6.17 -10.88 2.13
N LEU A 55 5.63 -10.33 3.22
CA LEU A 55 6.17 -9.15 3.90
C LEU A 55 6.95 -9.51 5.19
N ASN A 56 7.30 -10.78 5.37
CA ASN A 56 8.02 -11.25 6.56
C ASN A 56 9.52 -10.99 6.42
N GLY A 57 10.12 -10.36 7.44
CA GLY A 57 11.57 -10.18 7.50
C GLY A 57 12.15 -9.28 6.41
N LEU A 58 11.36 -8.32 5.90
CA LEU A 58 11.84 -7.38 4.88
C LEU A 58 13.07 -6.62 5.36
N THR A 59 14.05 -6.52 4.46
CA THR A 59 15.22 -5.64 4.62
C THR A 59 14.81 -4.18 4.61
N GLU A 60 15.69 -3.28 5.08
CA GLU A 60 15.44 -1.84 5.05
C GLU A 60 15.17 -1.33 3.62
N ASN A 61 15.93 -1.80 2.63
CA ASN A 61 15.71 -1.45 1.22
C ASN A 61 14.32 -1.86 0.73
N GLN A 62 13.85 -3.05 1.11
CA GLN A 62 12.50 -3.52 0.77
C GLN A 62 11.41 -2.66 1.40
N LYS A 63 11.58 -2.25 2.65
CA LYS A 63 10.65 -1.31 3.31
C LYS A 63 10.69 0.07 2.64
N CYS A 64 11.86 0.53 2.20
CA CYS A 64 11.97 1.80 1.48
C CYS A 64 11.32 1.74 0.09
N ALA A 65 11.38 0.62 -0.63
CA ALA A 65 10.61 0.48 -1.86
C ALA A 65 9.10 0.43 -1.62
N ALA A 66 8.65 -0.18 -0.52
CA ALA A 66 7.24 -0.11 -0.13
C ALA A 66 6.82 1.36 0.15
N LYS A 67 7.66 2.13 0.84
CA LYS A 67 7.47 3.58 1.00
C LYS A 67 7.36 4.29 -0.36
N CYS A 68 8.35 4.11 -1.24
CA CYS A 68 8.37 4.72 -2.56
C CYS A 68 7.09 4.40 -3.35
N PHE A 69 6.63 3.16 -3.30
CA PHE A 69 5.41 2.73 -3.97
C PHE A 69 4.18 3.50 -3.44
N LEU A 70 4.03 3.60 -2.12
CA LEU A 70 2.92 4.33 -1.50
C LEU A 70 2.98 5.84 -1.74
N GLU A 71 4.18 6.42 -1.80
CA GLU A 71 4.37 7.83 -2.16
C GLU A 71 3.95 8.12 -3.61
N LYS A 72 4.28 7.22 -4.54
CA LYS A 72 3.90 7.35 -5.95
C LYS A 72 2.40 7.18 -6.17
N LEU A 73 1.73 6.46 -5.28
CA LEU A 73 0.27 6.35 -5.24
C LEU A 73 -0.39 7.44 -4.40
N GLU A 74 0.40 8.40 -3.88
CA GLU A 74 -0.06 9.50 -3.04
C GLU A 74 -0.80 9.06 -1.77
N VAL A 75 -0.63 7.80 -1.34
CA VAL A 75 -1.18 7.22 -0.11
C VAL A 75 -0.48 7.79 1.11
N ILE A 76 0.81 8.08 0.96
CA ILE A 76 1.62 8.78 1.96
C ILE A 76 2.42 9.92 1.31
N ASP A 77 2.86 10.88 2.11
CA ASP A 77 3.85 11.87 1.70
C ASP A 77 5.30 11.44 1.99
N GLY A 78 6.25 12.32 1.63
CA GLY A 78 7.70 12.20 1.87
C GLY A 78 8.11 11.81 3.30
N SER A 79 7.27 12.14 4.27
CA SER A 79 7.48 11.93 5.72
C SER A 79 6.78 10.68 6.27
N GLY A 80 6.10 9.94 5.40
CA GLY A 80 5.27 8.81 5.78
C GLY A 80 3.95 9.21 6.43
N LYS A 81 3.45 10.44 6.20
CA LYS A 81 2.12 10.83 6.68
C LYS A 81 1.06 10.33 5.71
N VAL A 82 0.03 9.67 6.22
CA VAL A 82 -1.09 9.15 5.43
C VAL A 82 -1.92 10.27 4.83
N ASN A 83 -2.24 10.14 3.55
CA ASN A 83 -3.25 10.93 2.87
C ASN A 83 -4.59 10.19 2.95
N GLU A 84 -5.36 10.47 4.01
CA GLU A 84 -6.63 9.79 4.29
C GLU A 84 -7.62 9.90 3.12
N ALA A 85 -7.62 11.01 2.37
CA ALA A 85 -8.51 11.22 1.24
C ALA A 85 -8.17 10.28 0.06
N THR A 86 -6.88 10.15 -0.27
CA THR A 86 -6.43 9.20 -1.31
C THR A 86 -6.72 7.77 -0.89
N VAL A 87 -6.50 7.43 0.38
CA VAL A 87 -6.84 6.09 0.88
C VAL A 87 -8.33 5.83 0.80
N GLN A 88 -9.17 6.77 1.23
CA GLN A 88 -10.63 6.69 1.12
C GLN A 88 -11.07 6.48 -0.33
N HIS A 89 -10.46 7.20 -1.27
CA HIS A 89 -10.72 7.02 -2.69
C HIS A 89 -10.41 5.59 -3.17
N TYR A 90 -9.29 4.99 -2.71
CA TYR A 90 -8.94 3.61 -3.07
C TYR A 90 -9.84 2.53 -2.45
N ILE A 91 -10.60 2.86 -1.41
CA ILE A 91 -11.55 1.94 -0.76
C ILE A 91 -13.01 2.31 -1.02
N ASP A 92 -13.28 3.08 -2.08
CA ASP A 92 -14.62 3.51 -2.46
C ASP A 92 -15.38 4.20 -1.31
N ASP A 93 -14.67 5.03 -0.53
CA ASP A 93 -15.19 5.80 0.61
C ASP A 93 -15.82 4.95 1.73
N GLU A 94 -15.35 3.71 1.93
CA GLU A 94 -15.82 2.81 3.00
C GLU A 94 -15.75 3.48 4.40
N PRO A 95 -16.90 3.85 5.01
CA PRO A 95 -16.92 4.61 6.25
C PRO A 95 -16.36 3.82 7.44
N SER A 96 -16.45 2.49 7.34
CA SER A 96 -15.98 1.53 8.33
C SER A 96 -14.47 1.58 8.57
N MET A 97 -13.71 2.11 7.60
CA MET A 97 -12.26 2.20 7.66
C MET A 97 -11.74 3.50 8.23
N LYS A 98 -12.57 4.55 8.31
CA LYS A 98 -12.12 5.91 8.67
C LYS A 98 -11.43 5.97 10.03
N ASP A 99 -12.02 5.34 11.05
CA ASP A 99 -11.43 5.30 12.39
C ASP A 99 -10.12 4.53 12.40
N SER A 100 -10.07 3.40 11.68
CA SER A 100 -8.87 2.59 11.55
C SER A 100 -7.74 3.31 10.81
N LEU A 101 -8.06 4.05 9.74
CA LEU A 101 -7.09 4.90 9.03
C LEU A 101 -6.52 5.97 9.95
N HIS A 102 -7.38 6.59 10.74
CA HIS A 102 -6.96 7.59 11.71
C HIS A 102 -6.03 7.00 12.78
N GLU A 103 -6.29 5.77 13.24
CA GLU A 103 -5.38 5.07 14.16
C GLU A 103 -4.04 4.70 13.48
N CYS A 104 -4.07 4.20 12.24
CA CYS A 104 -2.85 3.88 11.49
C CYS A 104 -1.99 5.12 11.22
N ALA A 105 -2.62 6.29 11.01
CA ALA A 105 -1.93 7.56 10.81
C ALA A 105 -1.15 8.05 12.05
N LYS A 106 -1.45 7.50 13.24
CA LYS A 106 -0.72 7.80 14.49
C LYS A 106 0.58 7.01 14.65
N ILE A 107 0.84 6.03 13.77
CA ILE A 107 2.09 5.27 13.80
C ILE A 107 3.24 6.24 13.57
N ASP A 108 4.13 6.31 14.56
CA ASP A 108 5.35 7.11 14.50
C ASP A 108 6.57 6.23 14.67
N HIS A 109 7.57 6.44 13.83
CA HIS A 109 8.80 5.68 13.84
C HIS A 109 9.94 6.54 13.28
N SER A 110 11.12 6.43 13.89
CA SER A 110 12.29 7.27 13.54
C SER A 110 12.82 6.99 12.12
N ASN A 111 12.68 5.76 11.66
CA ASN A 111 12.92 5.37 10.27
C ASN A 111 11.62 5.50 9.45
N VAL A 112 11.62 6.36 8.45
CA VAL A 112 10.44 6.65 7.61
C VAL A 112 10.05 5.44 6.75
N CYS A 113 11.00 4.63 6.29
CA CYS A 113 10.68 3.41 5.53
C CYS A 113 9.96 2.38 6.40
N GLU A 114 10.43 2.20 7.64
CA GLU A 114 9.76 1.35 8.63
C GLU A 114 8.37 1.89 8.97
N LYS A 115 8.25 3.21 9.20
CA LYS A 115 6.97 3.88 9.45
C LYS A 115 5.96 3.58 8.36
N SER A 116 6.33 3.84 7.10
CA SER A 116 5.46 3.61 5.94
C SER A 116 5.06 2.15 5.78
N PHE A 117 5.98 1.23 6.07
CA PHE A 117 5.68 -0.20 6.05
C PHE A 117 4.71 -0.63 7.17
N GLN A 118 4.87 -0.09 8.38
CA GLN A 118 3.95 -0.35 9.49
C GLN A 118 2.56 0.24 9.25
N ILE A 119 2.49 1.44 8.66
CA ILE A 119 1.24 2.05 8.21
C ILE A 119 0.54 1.16 7.20
N LEU A 120 1.25 0.67 6.18
CA LEU A 120 0.70 -0.26 5.20
C LEU A 120 0.12 -1.52 5.87
N GLY A 121 0.89 -2.14 6.77
CA GLY A 121 0.45 -3.29 7.55
C GLY A 121 -0.80 -3.00 8.38
N CYS A 122 -0.85 -1.84 9.05
CA CYS A 122 -1.99 -1.41 9.85
C CYS A 122 -3.24 -1.22 8.99
N VAL A 123 -3.12 -0.52 7.86
CA VAL A 123 -4.24 -0.29 6.95
C VAL A 123 -4.76 -1.60 6.39
N MET A 124 -3.88 -2.52 5.96
CA MET A 124 -4.27 -3.87 5.51
C MET A 124 -4.95 -4.69 6.62
N ALA A 125 -4.45 -4.63 7.85
CA ALA A 125 -5.02 -5.36 8.99
C ALA A 125 -6.41 -4.82 9.38
N ALA A 126 -6.57 -3.50 9.40
CA ALA A 126 -7.86 -2.84 9.60
C ALA A 126 -8.88 -3.28 8.54
N CYS A 127 -8.38 -3.42 7.31
CA CYS A 127 -9.14 -3.83 6.16
C CYS A 127 -9.66 -5.27 6.24
N HIS A 128 -8.85 -6.21 6.71
CA HIS A 128 -9.27 -7.61 6.84
C HIS A 128 -10.25 -7.88 7.98
N GLY A 129 -10.53 -6.88 8.84
CA GLY A 129 -11.45 -7.00 9.95
C GLY A 129 -10.95 -7.97 11.02
N LYS A 130 -11.19 -7.62 12.28
CA LYS A 130 -11.38 -8.66 13.29
C LYS A 130 -12.81 -9.17 13.21
#